data_AF-A0A0E9N1L0-F1
#
_entry.id   AF-A0A0E9N1L0-F1
#
_cell.length_a   1.000
_cell.length_b   1.000
_cell.length_c   1.000
_cell.angle_alpha   90.00
_cell.angle_beta   90.00
_cell.angle_gamma   90.00
#
_symmetry.space_group_name_H-M   'P 1'
#
loop_
_entity.id
_entity.type
_entity.pdbx_description
1 polymer ?
#
loop_
_entity_poly.entity_id
_entity_poly.type
_entity_poly.pdbx_seq_one_letter_code
_entity_poly.pdbx_strand_id
1 'polypeptide(L)'
;MRFKRSYGWVLIVVLAIVLIIRLLQGNKAGNATLEDRNPAHLSFTRHARCRMECREISEADVRYILQHGTINNRKSDPDDRPCPSVAVEGYSPEDKHHLRIVVGTCDKETRVITCIDLDQDFTCNCP
;
A
#
# COMPACT_ATOMS: atom_id res chain seq x y z
N MET A 1 -60.93 2.15 -9.16
CA MET A 1 -59.70 2.68 -8.52
C MET A 1 -58.49 2.11 -9.25
N ARG A 2 -57.77 2.94 -10.02
CA ARG A 2 -56.55 2.57 -10.77
C ARG A 2 -55.35 3.21 -10.08
N PHE A 3 -54.88 2.57 -9.03
CA PHE A 3 -53.63 2.89 -8.35
C PHE A 3 -52.86 1.57 -8.26
N LYS A 4 -51.52 1.60 -8.32
CA LYS A 4 -50.59 0.44 -8.30
C LYS A 4 -50.09 -0.12 -9.65
N ARG A 5 -49.88 0.72 -10.67
CA ARG A 5 -48.86 0.45 -11.72
C ARG A 5 -47.65 1.38 -11.64
N SER A 6 -47.77 2.51 -10.96
CA SER A 6 -46.72 3.53 -10.83
C SER A 6 -45.66 3.24 -9.76
N TYR A 7 -45.77 2.17 -8.98
CA TYR A 7 -44.71 1.80 -8.01
C TYR A 7 -43.68 0.83 -8.59
N GLY A 8 -44.04 0.10 -9.64
CA GLY A 8 -43.14 -0.89 -10.27
C GLY A 8 -41.93 -0.23 -10.93
N TRP A 9 -42.17 0.82 -11.73
CA TRP A 9 -41.07 1.56 -12.37
C TRP A 9 -40.19 2.32 -11.36
N VAL A 10 -40.77 2.87 -10.28
CA VAL A 10 -40.00 3.51 -9.20
C VAL A 10 -39.09 2.48 -8.54
N LEU A 11 -39.59 1.28 -8.24
CA LEU A 11 -38.78 0.21 -7.66
C LEU A 11 -37.64 -0.22 -8.60
N ILE A 12 -37.92 -0.36 -9.91
CA ILE A 12 -36.92 -0.73 -10.92
C ILE A 12 -35.85 0.36 -11.04
N VAL A 13 -36.24 1.63 -11.05
CA VAL A 13 -35.29 2.77 -11.11
C VAL A 13 -34.43 2.82 -9.86
N VAL A 14 -35.01 2.63 -8.68
CA VAL A 14 -34.24 2.58 -7.42
C VAL A 14 -33.26 1.41 -7.41
N LEU A 15 -33.68 0.21 -7.84
CA LEU A 15 -32.79 -0.96 -7.92
C LEU A 15 -31.68 -0.75 -8.96
N ALA A 16 -31.97 -0.13 -10.10
CA ALA A 16 -30.97 0.21 -11.11
C ALA A 16 -29.97 1.25 -10.59
N ILE A 17 -30.44 2.29 -9.88
CA ILE A 17 -29.57 3.29 -9.24
C ILE A 17 -28.69 2.63 -8.18
N VAL A 18 -29.26 1.76 -7.33
CA VAL A 18 -28.46 1.02 -6.33
C VAL A 18 -27.44 0.12 -7.01
N LEU A 19 -27.79 -0.57 -8.09
CA LEU A 19 -26.86 -1.45 -8.82
C LEU A 19 -25.76 -0.64 -9.52
N ILE A 20 -26.08 0.52 -10.10
CA ILE A 20 -25.11 1.48 -10.64
C ILE A 20 -24.20 1.99 -9.51
N ILE A 21 -24.75 2.40 -8.37
CA ILE A 21 -23.96 2.84 -7.21
C ILE A 21 -23.06 1.69 -6.72
N ARG A 22 -23.53 0.44 -6.68
CA ARG A 22 -22.72 -0.73 -6.31
C ARG A 22 -21.62 -1.01 -7.33
N LEU A 23 -21.86 -0.82 -8.63
CA LEU A 23 -20.85 -0.94 -9.67
C LEU A 23 -19.82 0.21 -9.58
N LEU A 24 -20.25 1.43 -9.26
CA LEU A 24 -19.37 2.57 -9.02
C LEU A 24 -18.58 2.43 -7.70
N GLN A 25 -19.18 1.84 -6.66
CA GLN A 25 -18.55 1.56 -5.36
C GLN A 25 -17.65 0.33 -5.40
N GLY A 26 -17.88 -0.63 -6.31
CA GLY A 26 -17.03 -1.81 -6.52
C GLY A 26 -15.61 -1.49 -7.00
N ASN A 27 -15.37 -0.24 -7.43
CA ASN A 27 -14.06 0.29 -7.80
C ASN A 27 -13.42 1.15 -6.70
N LYS A 28 -13.97 1.18 -5.48
CA LYS A 28 -13.29 1.77 -4.32
C LYS A 28 -12.60 0.69 -3.48
N ALA A 29 -11.89 -0.22 -4.15
CA ALA A 29 -10.66 -0.71 -3.56
C ALA A 29 -9.72 0.49 -3.54
N GLY A 30 -9.22 0.87 -2.37
CA GLY A 30 -8.26 1.96 -2.27
C GLY A 30 -7.16 1.73 -3.29
N ASN A 31 -6.98 2.70 -4.18
CA ASN A 31 -5.87 2.72 -5.11
C ASN A 31 -4.58 2.73 -4.27
N ALA A 32 -4.08 1.53 -3.94
CA ALA A 32 -2.72 1.29 -3.48
C ALA A 32 -1.74 1.45 -4.67
N THR A 33 -1.99 2.45 -5.51
CA THR A 33 -0.98 3.00 -6.39
C THR A 33 -0.16 3.92 -5.52
N LEU A 34 1.13 3.61 -5.39
CA LEU A 34 2.18 4.56 -5.01
C LEU A 34 2.23 5.66 -6.09
N GLU A 35 1.15 6.43 -6.22
CA GLU A 35 0.92 7.35 -7.33
C GLU A 35 1.85 8.57 -7.24
N ASP A 36 2.51 8.74 -6.10
CA ASP A 36 3.71 9.52 -5.95
C ASP A 36 4.87 8.60 -5.50
N ARG A 37 5.65 8.08 -6.46
CA ARG A 37 6.87 7.28 -6.19
C ARG A 37 7.98 8.10 -5.51
N ASN A 38 7.81 9.40 -5.36
CA ASN A 38 8.70 10.26 -4.60
C ASN A 38 7.91 10.99 -3.49
N PRO A 39 7.46 10.26 -2.45
CA PRO A 39 6.73 10.86 -1.36
C PRO A 39 7.57 12.00 -0.77
N ALA A 40 7.04 13.22 -0.83
CA ALA A 40 7.69 14.42 -0.31
C ALA A 40 8.03 14.28 1.20
N HIS A 41 7.27 13.44 1.92
CA HIS A 41 7.52 13.07 3.30
C HIS A 41 7.46 11.56 3.50
N LEU A 42 8.61 10.97 3.84
CA LEU A 42 8.71 9.61 4.40
C LEU A 42 8.79 9.70 5.91
N SER A 43 7.96 8.92 6.60
CA SER A 43 8.16 8.66 8.01
C SER A 43 8.59 7.22 8.23
N PHE A 44 9.30 6.98 9.34
CA PHE A 44 9.84 5.67 9.66
C PHE A 44 9.28 5.24 11.01
N THR A 45 8.72 4.04 11.08
CA THR A 45 8.39 3.43 12.36
C THR A 45 9.65 3.13 13.17
N ARG A 46 9.49 2.92 14.48
CA ARG A 46 10.58 2.44 15.34
C ARG A 46 11.17 1.12 14.83
N HIS A 47 10.31 0.23 14.35
CA HIS A 47 10.70 -1.08 13.83
C HIS A 47 11.52 -0.95 12.54
N ALA A 48 11.11 -0.08 11.62
CA ALA A 48 11.86 0.23 10.40
C ALA A 48 13.25 0.78 10.74
N ARG A 49 13.34 1.79 11.62
CA ARG A 49 14.64 2.37 12.01
C ARG A 49 15.58 1.34 12.62
N CYS A 50 15.08 0.49 13.53
CA CYS A 50 15.89 -0.56 14.12
C CYS A 50 16.45 -1.53 13.07
N ARG A 51 15.62 -1.96 12.11
CA ARG A 51 16.08 -2.86 11.04
C ARG A 51 17.01 -2.19 10.05
N MET A 52 16.84 -0.90 9.79
CA MET A 52 17.77 -0.14 8.96
C MET A 52 19.15 -0.09 9.60
N GLU A 53 19.21 0.29 10.88
CA GLU A 53 20.47 0.36 11.63
C GLU A 53 21.15 -1.01 11.75
N CYS A 54 20.40 -2.06 12.12
CA CYS A 54 20.96 -3.41 12.30
C CYS A 54 21.49 -4.04 11.00
N ARG A 55 21.03 -3.57 9.83
CA ARG A 55 21.32 -4.15 8.51
C ARG A 55 22.11 -3.21 7.61
N GLU A 56 22.59 -2.09 8.17
CA GLU A 56 23.31 -1.05 7.44
C GLU A 56 22.55 -0.48 6.23
N ILE A 57 21.21 -0.53 6.26
CA ILE A 57 20.36 0.00 5.19
C ILE A 57 20.19 1.50 5.39
N SER A 58 20.65 2.30 4.44
CA SER A 58 20.53 3.75 4.51
C SER A 58 19.14 4.24 4.07
N GLU A 59 18.79 5.47 4.45
CA GLU A 59 17.58 6.12 3.91
C GLU A 59 17.67 6.29 2.38
N ALA A 60 18.87 6.49 1.82
CA ALA A 60 19.06 6.60 0.38
C ALA A 60 18.70 5.29 -0.33
N ASP A 61 19.06 4.13 0.25
CA ASP A 61 18.66 2.82 -0.29
C ASP A 61 17.15 2.67 -0.26
N VAL A 62 16.50 3.01 0.86
CA VAL A 62 15.03 2.95 0.97
C VAL A 62 14.36 3.81 -0.10
N ARG A 63 14.80 5.06 -0.27
CA ARG A 63 14.26 5.97 -1.29
C ARG A 63 14.49 5.43 -2.71
N TYR A 64 15.68 4.89 -2.96
CA TYR A 64 16.02 4.31 -4.24
C TYR A 64 15.10 3.14 -4.60
N ILE A 65 14.87 2.22 -3.65
CA ILE A 65 13.98 1.07 -3.84
C ILE A 65 12.53 1.52 -4.04
N LEU A 66 12.05 2.50 -3.28
CA LEU A 66 10.69 3.02 -3.48
C LEU A 66 10.48 3.65 -4.87
N GLN A 67 11.53 4.24 -5.44
CA GLN A 67 11.47 4.89 -6.76
C GLN A 67 11.68 3.91 -7.92
N HIS A 68 12.62 2.97 -7.81
CA HIS A 68 13.09 2.11 -8.91
C HIS A 68 12.72 0.63 -8.75
N GLY A 69 12.28 0.22 -7.57
CA GLY A 69 11.92 -1.16 -7.27
C GLY A 69 10.60 -1.60 -7.90
N THR A 70 10.34 -2.89 -7.78
CA THR A 70 9.13 -3.55 -8.29
C THR A 70 8.18 -3.85 -7.13
N ILE A 71 6.90 -3.53 -7.31
CA ILE A 71 5.87 -3.85 -6.31
C ILE A 71 5.65 -5.36 -6.25
N ASN A 72 5.75 -5.94 -5.06
CA ASN A 72 5.43 -7.34 -4.81
C ASN A 72 3.99 -7.48 -4.27
N ASN A 73 3.03 -7.66 -5.18
CA ASN A 73 1.61 -7.78 -4.84
C ASN A 73 1.28 -8.94 -3.88
N ARG A 74 2.12 -10.00 -3.85
CA ARG A 74 1.94 -11.13 -2.91
C ARG A 74 2.33 -10.75 -1.47
N LYS A 75 3.13 -9.71 -1.30
CA LYS A 75 3.60 -9.20 -0.01
C LYS A 75 2.98 -7.85 0.38
N SER A 76 2.19 -7.27 -0.51
CA SER A 76 1.31 -6.14 -0.23
C SER A 76 -0.03 -6.64 0.31
N ASP A 77 -0.69 -5.82 1.10
CA ASP A 77 -2.04 -6.08 1.61
C ASP A 77 -2.89 -4.80 1.51
N PRO A 78 -3.84 -4.74 0.55
CA PRO A 78 -4.70 -3.57 0.36
C PRO A 78 -5.72 -3.39 1.49
N ASP A 79 -5.99 -4.42 2.29
CA ASP A 79 -6.97 -4.42 3.38
C ASP A 79 -6.31 -4.23 4.77
N ASP A 80 -4.98 -4.03 4.79
CA ASP A 80 -4.19 -3.85 6.00
C ASP A 80 -4.64 -2.61 6.80
N ARG A 81 -4.45 -2.69 8.13
CA ARG A 81 -4.91 -1.66 9.08
C ARG A 81 -3.74 -1.20 9.96
N PRO A 82 -3.63 0.12 10.23
CA PRO A 82 -4.59 1.18 9.95
C PRO A 82 -4.58 1.73 8.52
N CYS A 83 -3.58 1.37 7.71
CA CYS A 83 -3.46 1.79 6.32
C CYS A 83 -3.08 0.58 5.45
N PRO A 84 -3.50 0.54 4.18
CA PRO A 84 -3.04 -0.44 3.20
C PRO A 84 -1.52 -0.50 3.16
N SER A 85 -0.95 -1.69 3.03
CA SER A 85 0.49 -1.90 2.94
C SER A 85 0.93 -2.33 1.54
N VAL A 86 2.05 -1.77 1.10
CA VAL A 86 2.67 -2.07 -0.20
C VAL A 86 4.10 -2.50 0.03
N ALA A 87 4.47 -3.66 -0.52
CA ALA A 87 5.84 -4.15 -0.52
C ALA A 87 6.52 -3.80 -1.85
N VAL A 88 7.68 -3.15 -1.79
CA VAL A 88 8.52 -2.83 -2.95
C VAL A 88 9.86 -3.54 -2.81
N GLU A 89 10.29 -4.23 -3.85
CA GLU A 89 11.51 -5.03 -3.88
C GLU A 89 12.49 -4.53 -4.94
N GLY A 90 13.79 -4.62 -4.64
CA GLY A 90 14.83 -4.32 -5.62
C GLY A 90 16.22 -4.34 -5.00
N TYR A 91 17.22 -4.04 -5.82
CA TYR A 91 18.60 -3.93 -5.38
C TYR A 91 18.94 -2.49 -5.03
N SER A 92 19.68 -2.27 -3.95
CA SER A 92 20.21 -0.96 -3.58
C SER A 92 21.16 -0.43 -4.67
N PRO A 93 21.48 0.88 -4.68
CA PRO A 93 22.57 1.38 -5.52
C PRO A 93 23.84 0.55 -5.26
N GLU A 94 24.51 0.16 -6.34
CA GLU A 94 25.69 -0.72 -6.32
C GLU A 94 25.42 -2.20 -5.95
N ASP A 95 24.17 -2.66 -6.00
CA ASP A 95 23.76 -4.07 -5.82
C ASP A 95 24.22 -4.70 -4.49
N LYS A 96 24.44 -3.87 -3.45
CA LYS A 96 24.92 -4.31 -2.13
C LYS A 96 23.88 -5.07 -1.33
N HIS A 97 22.61 -4.68 -1.46
CA HIS A 97 21.51 -5.27 -0.72
C HIS A 97 20.32 -5.55 -1.63
N HIS A 98 19.74 -6.75 -1.51
CA HIS A 98 18.46 -7.08 -2.12
C HIS A 98 17.36 -6.81 -1.10
N LEU A 99 16.66 -5.69 -1.26
CA LEU A 99 15.78 -5.15 -0.24
C LEU A 99 14.31 -5.36 -0.58
N ARG A 100 13.51 -5.65 0.45
CA ARG A 100 12.05 -5.46 0.48
C ARG A 100 11.72 -4.36 1.49
N ILE A 101 11.13 -3.29 0.99
CA ILE A 101 10.61 -2.18 1.80
C ILE A 101 9.10 -2.32 1.87
N VAL A 102 8.54 -2.40 3.07
CA VAL A 102 7.09 -2.38 3.27
C VAL A 102 6.69 -0.99 3.76
N VAL A 103 5.80 -0.34 3.03
CA VAL A 103 5.26 0.97 3.35
C VAL A 103 3.76 0.88 3.61
N GLY A 104 3.27 1.63 4.58
CA GLY A 104 1.86 1.92 4.74
C GLY A 104 1.52 3.20 3.98
N THR A 105 0.56 3.13 3.07
CA THR A 105 0.08 4.26 2.28
C THR A 105 -1.17 4.84 2.93
N CYS A 106 -1.00 5.90 3.72
CA CYS A 106 -2.11 6.66 4.30
C CYS A 106 -2.34 7.93 3.47
N ASP A 107 -3.53 8.53 3.51
CA ASP A 107 -3.95 9.66 2.64
C ASP A 107 -2.89 10.75 2.39
N LYS A 108 -2.11 11.13 3.40
CA LYS A 108 -1.14 12.25 3.33
C LYS A 108 0.29 11.86 3.67
N GLU A 109 0.57 10.59 3.93
CA GLU A 109 1.86 10.16 4.47
C GLU A 109 2.18 8.74 4.04
N THR A 110 3.40 8.55 3.53
CA THR A 110 3.98 7.23 3.31
C THR A 110 4.84 6.88 4.51
N ARG A 111 4.45 5.84 5.23
CA ARG A 111 5.15 5.37 6.43
C ARG A 111 5.89 4.09 6.14
N VAL A 112 7.20 4.09 6.29
CA VAL A 112 8.04 2.87 6.21
C VAL A 112 7.81 2.03 7.46
N ILE A 113 7.21 0.85 7.27
CA ILE A 113 6.86 -0.10 8.32
C ILE A 113 8.06 -0.98 8.65
N THR A 114 8.73 -1.52 7.63
CA THR A 114 9.89 -2.39 7.83
C THR A 114 10.79 -2.45 6.60
N CYS A 115 12.08 -2.73 6.82
CA CYS A 115 13.09 -2.92 5.78
C CYS A 115 13.70 -4.32 5.93
N ILE A 116 13.75 -5.09 4.84
CA ILE A 116 14.15 -6.50 4.85
C ILE A 116 15.23 -6.74 3.80
N ASP A 117 16.39 -7.23 4.22
CA ASP A 117 17.34 -7.85 3.28
C ASP A 117 16.84 -9.27 2.96
N LEU A 118 16.74 -9.60 1.68
CA LEU A 118 16.19 -10.85 1.18
C LEU A 118 17.27 -11.92 0.98
N ASP A 119 18.54 -11.50 0.91
CA ASP A 119 19.67 -12.38 0.60
C ASP A 119 20.51 -12.66 1.86
N GLN A 120 20.43 -11.79 2.88
CA GLN A 120 21.16 -11.94 4.14
C GLN A 120 20.27 -11.97 5.38
N ASP A 121 20.49 -12.97 6.22
CA ASP A 121 19.85 -13.08 7.52
C ASP A 121 20.65 -12.30 8.60
N PHE A 122 19.95 -11.45 9.32
CA PHE A 122 20.49 -10.68 10.44
C PHE A 122 19.74 -11.00 11.73
N THR A 123 20.49 -11.26 12.80
CA THR A 123 19.92 -11.44 14.14
C THR A 123 19.72 -10.07 14.79
N CYS A 124 18.54 -9.48 14.57
CA CYS A 124 18.17 -8.18 15.13
C CYS A 124 17.06 -8.33 16.19
N ASN A 125 17.26 -7.75 17.37
CA ASN A 125 16.21 -7.66 18.39
C ASN A 125 15.47 -6.32 18.28
N CYS A 126 14.54 -6.24 17.32
CA CYS A 126 13.77 -5.02 17.08
C CYS A 126 12.41 -5.07 17.79
N PRO A 127 12.06 -4.02 18.57
CA PRO A 127 10.79 -3.92 19.28
C PRO A 127 9.64 -3.42 18.38
#